data_AF-A0A7N2N475-F1
#
_entry.id   AF-A0A7N2N475-F1
#
_cell.length_a   1.000
_cell.length_b   1.000
_cell.length_c   1.000
_cell.angle_alpha   90.00
_cell.angle_beta   90.00
_cell.angle_gamma   90.00
#
_symmetry.space_group_name_H-M   'P 1'
#
loop_
_entity.id
_entity.type
_entity.pdbx_description
1 polymer ?
#
loop_
_entity_poly.entity_id
_entity_poly.type
_entity_poly.pdbx_seq_one_letter_code
_entity_poly.pdbx_strand_id
1 'polypeptide(L)'
;MVALRVSCVFLSVLMLLNAQGNGSLTAQIQKMIPKANKDGPYLGLVIPNLFELYPLLQSPNNTSNNRTIDIAGITTQLLLSFFNVERVVHYGVVGTVNPSINRGDVTIAEYWGHTALWSWQRYGQGPEDVLPLKSNGDYTREFGYLNFADYTVNVTDGSSYDNLLNNIWFQPEEVFPIDGTPEEREHAFWVSVDPLYFEISKQLEGLVLEGCINSTTCLSETPKVTIVQIGTSTSIFLSNFAY
;
A
#
# COMPACT_ATOMS: atom_id res chain seq x y z
N MET A 1 36.44 28.78 -22.63
CA MET A 1 36.65 28.80 -21.16
C MET A 1 35.45 29.29 -20.36
N VAL A 2 34.66 30.28 -20.82
CA VAL A 2 33.49 30.79 -20.09
C VAL A 2 32.34 29.77 -20.04
N ALA A 3 32.02 29.09 -21.15
CA ALA A 3 30.97 28.07 -21.20
C ALA A 3 31.21 26.87 -20.24
N LEU A 4 32.46 26.43 -20.11
CA LEU A 4 32.83 25.32 -19.20
C LEU A 4 32.63 25.71 -17.73
N ARG A 5 32.90 26.98 -17.37
CA ARG A 5 32.66 27.50 -16.01
C ARG A 5 31.18 27.60 -15.71
N VAL A 6 30.35 28.01 -16.67
CA VAL A 6 28.89 28.06 -16.50
C VAL A 6 28.30 26.66 -16.34
N SER A 7 28.73 25.67 -17.13
CA SER A 7 28.30 24.27 -16.95
C SER A 7 28.72 23.69 -15.61
N CYS A 8 29.96 23.93 -15.14
CA CYS A 8 30.39 23.46 -13.81
C CYS A 8 29.61 24.12 -12.67
N VAL A 9 29.26 25.41 -12.79
CA VAL A 9 28.41 26.11 -11.81
C VAL A 9 26.98 25.58 -11.84
N PHE A 10 26.44 25.26 -13.01
CA PHE A 10 25.11 24.66 -13.12
C PHE A 10 25.07 23.25 -12.54
N LEU A 11 26.08 22.42 -12.80
CA LEU A 11 26.21 21.07 -12.23
C LEU A 11 26.41 21.10 -10.72
N SER A 12 27.22 22.04 -10.19
CA SER A 12 27.39 22.17 -8.74
C SER A 12 26.13 22.71 -8.06
N VAL A 13 25.39 23.63 -8.70
CA VAL A 13 24.09 24.09 -8.21
C VAL A 13 23.05 22.97 -8.27
N LEU A 14 23.03 22.12 -9.31
CA LEU A 14 22.14 20.95 -9.36
C LEU A 14 22.50 19.91 -8.28
N MET A 15 23.79 19.67 -8.03
CA MET A 15 24.24 18.81 -6.92
C MET A 15 23.99 19.41 -5.54
N LEU A 16 23.98 20.74 -5.41
CA LEU A 16 23.57 21.44 -4.17
C LEU A 16 22.04 21.47 -4.00
N LEU A 17 21.27 21.37 -5.09
CA LEU A 17 19.82 21.15 -5.07
C LEU A 17 19.45 19.68 -4.78
N ASN A 18 20.40 18.74 -4.88
CA ASN A 18 20.34 17.44 -4.22
C ASN A 18 20.64 17.53 -2.70
N ALA A 19 20.50 18.71 -2.09
CA ALA A 19 20.12 18.78 -0.70
C ALA A 19 18.77 18.05 -0.58
N GLN A 20 18.85 16.80 -0.14
CA GLN A 20 17.75 15.93 0.25
C GLN A 20 16.54 16.77 0.66
N GLY A 21 15.38 16.50 0.06
CA GLY A 21 14.12 17.15 0.40
C GLY A 21 13.91 17.12 1.92
N ASN A 22 14.33 18.19 2.60
CA ASN A 22 14.26 18.37 4.04
C ASN A 22 12.83 18.63 4.53
N GLY A 23 11.82 18.31 3.71
CA GLY A 23 10.43 18.67 3.95
C GLY A 23 9.76 17.97 5.13
N SER A 24 10.41 16.97 5.74
CA SER A 24 9.78 16.14 6.79
C SER A 24 10.63 15.94 8.06
N LEU A 25 11.96 16.08 8.00
CA LEU A 25 12.84 15.71 9.13
C LEU A 25 13.58 16.90 9.75
N THR A 26 13.54 17.02 11.07
CA THR A 26 14.33 18.01 11.81
C THR A 26 15.81 17.65 11.80
N ALA A 27 16.70 18.65 11.94
CA ALA A 27 18.14 18.44 12.05
C ALA A 27 18.54 17.52 13.23
N GLN A 28 17.71 17.45 14.27
CA GLN A 28 17.89 16.51 15.37
C GLN A 28 17.63 15.06 14.92
N ILE A 29 16.51 14.82 14.23
CA ILE A 29 16.15 13.49 13.72
C ILE A 29 17.19 12.99 12.71
N GLN A 30 17.66 13.86 11.82
CA GLN A 30 18.72 13.51 10.85
C GLN A 30 20.01 13.01 11.51
N LYS A 31 20.36 13.52 12.71
CA LYS A 31 21.52 13.04 13.47
C LYS A 31 21.28 11.74 14.21
N MET A 32 20.02 11.37 14.44
CA MET A 32 19.63 10.14 15.13
C MET A 32 19.57 8.95 14.16
N ILE A 33 19.16 9.16 12.91
CA ILE A 33 19.03 8.09 11.91
C ILE A 33 20.33 7.27 11.72
N PRO A 34 21.51 7.87 11.45
CA PRO A 34 22.75 7.09 11.32
C PRO A 34 23.15 6.34 12.60
N LYS A 35 22.73 6.83 13.77
CA LYS A 35 22.98 6.15 15.05
C LYS A 35 22.06 4.95 15.22
N ALA A 36 20.79 5.07 14.81
CA ALA A 36 19.87 3.94 14.77
C ALA A 36 20.39 2.86 13.82
N ASN A 37 20.74 3.21 12.58
CA ASN A 37 21.18 2.24 11.57
C ASN A 37 22.44 1.44 11.94
N LYS A 38 23.22 1.84 12.95
CA LYS A 38 24.33 1.03 13.49
C LYS A 38 23.89 -0.25 14.18
N ASP A 39 22.66 -0.29 14.70
CA ASP A 39 22.11 -1.44 15.43
C ASP A 39 21.20 -2.31 14.54
N GLY A 40 21.05 -1.96 13.25
CA GLY A 40 20.33 -2.77 12.27
C GLY A 40 21.15 -3.94 11.72
N PRO A 41 20.65 -4.67 10.71
CA PRO A 41 19.42 -4.39 9.96
C PRO A 41 18.15 -4.65 10.78
N TYR A 42 17.04 -4.03 10.34
CA TYR A 42 15.74 -4.11 11.01
C TYR A 42 14.68 -4.85 10.20
N LEU A 43 13.75 -5.48 10.91
CA LEU A 43 12.43 -5.84 10.38
C LEU A 43 11.51 -4.61 10.53
N GLY A 44 11.09 -4.03 9.41
CA GLY A 44 10.15 -2.92 9.39
C GLY A 44 8.73 -3.40 9.60
N LEU A 45 7.99 -2.75 10.49
CA LEU A 45 6.55 -2.98 10.68
C LEU A 45 5.79 -1.78 10.12
N VAL A 46 4.90 -2.02 9.16
CA VAL A 46 3.99 -0.99 8.61
C VAL A 46 2.58 -1.32 9.07
N ILE A 47 2.01 -0.41 9.86
CA ILE A 47 0.70 -0.55 10.49
C ILE A 47 -0.10 0.71 10.17
N PRO A 48 -1.32 0.59 9.64
CA PRO A 48 -2.01 1.71 8.99
C PRO A 48 -2.56 2.75 9.97
N ASN A 49 -2.81 2.38 11.23
CA ASN A 49 -3.35 3.31 12.22
C ASN A 49 -2.93 2.96 13.66
N LEU A 50 -3.12 3.92 14.57
CA LEU A 50 -2.76 3.78 15.98
C LEU A 50 -3.56 2.70 16.72
N PHE A 51 -4.84 2.54 16.38
CA PHE A 51 -5.68 1.52 17.00
C PHE A 51 -5.12 0.11 16.78
N GLU A 52 -4.57 -0.15 15.59
CA GLU A 52 -3.92 -1.43 15.25
C GLU A 52 -2.50 -1.55 15.80
N LEU A 53 -1.82 -0.42 16.02
CA LEU A 53 -0.48 -0.39 16.61
C LEU A 53 -0.50 -0.60 18.14
N TYR A 54 -1.52 -0.10 18.83
CA TYR A 54 -1.56 -0.12 20.30
C TYR A 54 -1.42 -1.50 20.93
N PRO A 55 -2.09 -2.57 20.44
CA PRO A 55 -1.92 -3.92 21.00
C PRO A 55 -0.46 -4.38 20.98
N LEU A 56 0.29 -4.05 19.92
CA LEU A 56 1.72 -4.36 19.84
C LEU A 56 2.51 -3.56 20.86
N LEU A 57 2.25 -2.26 20.99
CA LEU A 57 2.97 -1.39 21.93
C LEU A 57 2.72 -1.77 23.39
N GLN A 58 1.53 -2.28 23.70
CA GLN A 58 1.12 -2.71 25.04
C GLN A 58 1.46 -4.18 25.34
N SER A 59 1.97 -4.93 24.37
CA SER A 59 2.37 -6.32 24.57
C SER A 59 3.46 -6.43 25.63
N PRO A 60 3.39 -7.39 26.57
CA PRO A 60 4.44 -7.62 27.54
C PRO A 60 5.78 -8.01 26.90
N ASN A 61 5.75 -8.49 25.66
CA ASN A 61 6.95 -8.83 24.89
C ASN A 61 7.55 -7.61 24.16
N ASN A 62 6.88 -6.46 24.18
CA ASN A 62 7.42 -5.24 23.60
C ASN A 62 8.36 -4.55 24.59
N THR A 63 9.65 -4.50 24.26
CA THR A 63 10.62 -3.71 25.01
C THR A 63 10.76 -2.34 24.36
N SER A 64 10.06 -1.35 24.91
CA SER A 64 10.21 0.04 24.47
C SER A 64 11.65 0.51 24.70
N ASN A 65 12.19 1.24 23.73
CA ASN A 65 13.45 1.95 23.86
C ASN A 65 13.20 3.45 23.68
N ASN A 66 14.11 4.30 24.18
CA ASN A 66 13.99 5.76 24.03
C ASN A 66 14.36 6.25 22.61
N ARG A 67 14.13 5.44 21.57
CA ARG A 67 14.47 5.76 20.17
C ARG A 67 13.24 5.89 19.27
N THR A 68 12.15 6.40 19.82
CA THR A 68 10.99 6.80 19.01
C THR A 68 11.37 7.98 18.11
N ILE A 69 11.22 7.80 16.81
CA ILE A 69 11.37 8.86 15.81
C ILE A 69 10.00 9.06 15.17
N ASP A 70 9.40 10.21 15.42
CA ASP A 70 8.12 10.60 14.82
C ASP A 70 8.39 11.34 13.49
N ILE A 71 7.77 10.88 12.41
CA ILE A 71 7.93 11.40 11.06
C ILE A 71 6.55 11.67 10.48
N ALA A 72 6.28 12.93 10.10
CA ALA A 72 5.08 13.28 9.35
C ALA A 72 5.29 12.99 7.85
N GLY A 73 4.54 12.04 7.26
CA GLY A 73 4.57 11.77 5.81
C GLY A 73 4.23 10.34 5.39
N ILE A 74 4.64 9.95 4.16
CA ILE A 74 4.42 8.63 3.54
C ILE A 74 5.28 7.58 4.27
N THR A 75 4.67 6.88 5.24
CA THR A 75 5.36 6.09 6.27
C THR A 75 6.32 5.03 5.70
N THR A 76 5.90 4.25 4.70
CA THR A 76 6.73 3.15 4.16
C THR A 76 7.94 3.66 3.37
N GLN A 77 7.76 4.66 2.50
CA GLN A 77 8.86 5.22 1.72
C GLN A 77 9.92 5.83 2.64
N LEU A 78 9.49 6.57 3.67
CA LEU A 78 10.40 7.19 4.63
C LEU A 78 11.12 6.13 5.48
N LEU A 79 10.41 5.08 5.90
CA LEU A 79 10.98 3.93 6.61
C LEU A 79 12.12 3.30 5.79
N LEU A 80 11.88 2.98 4.52
CA LEU A 80 12.86 2.36 3.63
C LEU A 80 14.00 3.30 3.21
N SER A 81 13.71 4.60 3.06
CA SER A 81 14.72 5.58 2.63
C SER A 81 15.71 5.95 3.73
N PHE A 82 15.27 5.93 5.00
CA PHE A 82 16.09 6.41 6.11
C PHE A 82 16.68 5.29 6.96
N PHE A 83 15.99 4.15 7.11
CA PHE A 83 16.43 3.08 8.00
C PHE A 83 16.98 1.89 7.22
N ASN A 84 17.98 1.23 7.80
CA ASN A 84 18.52 -0.01 7.24
C ASN A 84 17.53 -1.17 7.53
N VAL A 85 16.49 -1.25 6.70
CA VAL A 85 15.42 -2.24 6.79
C VAL A 85 15.72 -3.37 5.82
N GLU A 86 15.79 -4.59 6.33
CA GLU A 86 16.02 -5.77 5.50
C GLU A 86 14.72 -6.29 4.89
N ARG A 87 13.62 -6.24 5.66
CA ARG A 87 12.30 -6.72 5.25
C ARG A 87 11.19 -5.92 5.90
N VAL A 88 10.01 -5.91 5.29
CA VAL A 88 8.82 -5.22 5.80
C VAL A 88 7.69 -6.22 6.01
N VAL A 89 7.06 -6.16 7.18
CA VAL A 89 5.78 -6.83 7.46
C VAL A 89 4.70 -5.77 7.51
N HIS A 90 3.72 -5.90 6.62
CA HIS A 90 2.50 -5.12 6.69
C HIS A 90 1.47 -5.89 7.51
N TYR A 91 0.91 -5.25 8.53
CA TYR A 91 -0.07 -5.85 9.42
C TYR A 91 -1.22 -4.88 9.65
N GLY A 92 -2.45 -5.39 9.58
CA GLY A 92 -3.61 -4.60 9.93
C GLY A 92 -4.93 -5.36 9.83
N VAL A 93 -6.00 -4.66 10.18
CA VAL A 93 -7.37 -5.19 10.11
C VAL A 93 -7.90 -5.05 8.68
N VAL A 94 -8.54 -6.11 8.19
CA VAL A 94 -9.09 -6.16 6.84
C VAL A 94 -10.58 -6.52 6.86
N GLY A 95 -11.31 -6.01 5.87
CA GLY A 95 -12.62 -6.54 5.51
C GLY A 95 -12.47 -7.71 4.55
N THR A 96 -13.40 -8.66 4.59
CA THR A 96 -13.44 -9.82 3.69
C THR A 96 -14.82 -9.94 3.06
N VAL A 97 -14.86 -10.35 1.79
CA VAL A 97 -16.09 -10.76 1.07
C VAL A 97 -16.17 -12.28 0.91
N ASN A 98 -15.21 -13.02 1.48
CA ASN A 98 -15.23 -14.47 1.48
C ASN A 98 -16.04 -14.94 2.70
N PRO A 99 -17.22 -15.57 2.50
CA PRO A 99 -18.09 -15.98 3.60
C PRO A 99 -17.51 -17.10 4.46
N SER A 100 -16.39 -17.71 4.05
CA SER A 100 -15.68 -18.75 4.81
C SER A 100 -14.64 -18.20 5.80
N ILE A 101 -14.48 -16.87 5.84
CA ILE A 101 -13.55 -16.16 6.71
C ILE A 101 -14.37 -15.37 7.73
N ASN A 102 -14.16 -15.67 9.01
CA ASN A 102 -14.93 -15.08 10.08
C ASN A 102 -14.22 -13.88 10.70
N ARG A 103 -14.99 -13.06 11.43
CA ARG A 103 -14.41 -12.01 12.26
C ARG A 103 -13.43 -12.62 13.26
N GLY A 104 -12.23 -12.07 13.29
CA GLY A 104 -11.16 -12.49 14.18
C GLY A 104 -10.17 -13.45 13.53
N ASP A 105 -10.53 -14.07 12.40
CA ASP A 105 -9.57 -14.88 11.63
C ASP A 105 -8.39 -14.02 11.18
N VAL A 106 -7.21 -14.65 11.17
CA VAL A 106 -5.96 -14.04 10.71
C VAL A 106 -5.64 -14.61 9.34
N THR A 107 -5.73 -13.77 8.32
CA THR A 107 -5.48 -14.17 6.92
C THR A 107 -4.09 -13.75 6.48
N ILE A 108 -3.37 -14.64 5.80
CA ILE A 108 -2.09 -14.33 5.16
C ILE A 108 -2.24 -14.53 3.65
N ALA A 109 -2.05 -13.45 2.89
CA ALA A 109 -2.20 -13.48 1.44
C ALA A 109 -0.90 -13.86 0.73
N GLU A 110 -1.01 -14.66 -0.34
CA GLU A 110 0.11 -15.00 -1.23
C GLU A 110 0.44 -13.86 -2.21
N TYR A 111 -0.60 -13.16 -2.70
CA TYR A 111 -0.47 -12.03 -3.61
C TYR A 111 -1.21 -10.81 -3.06
N TRP A 112 -0.64 -9.63 -3.28
CA TRP A 112 -1.26 -8.35 -2.97
C TRP A 112 -1.52 -7.54 -4.23
N GLY A 113 -2.69 -6.92 -4.31
CA GLY A 113 -2.99 -5.88 -5.30
C GLY A 113 -3.26 -4.53 -4.64
N HIS A 114 -2.95 -3.44 -5.33
CA HIS A 114 -3.38 -2.11 -4.92
C HIS A 114 -4.55 -1.68 -5.80
N THR A 115 -5.76 -1.63 -5.23
CA THR A 115 -6.99 -1.40 -5.99
C THR A 115 -7.48 0.06 -5.92
N ALA A 116 -6.54 1.00 -5.74
CA ALA A 116 -6.86 2.43 -5.60
C ALA A 116 -6.49 3.26 -6.83
N LEU A 117 -5.81 2.69 -7.83
CA LEU A 117 -5.44 3.42 -9.04
C LEU A 117 -6.50 3.24 -10.13
N TRP A 118 -7.07 4.37 -10.54
CA TRP A 118 -8.15 4.42 -11.51
C TRP A 118 -7.89 5.53 -12.52
N SER A 119 -8.09 5.21 -13.80
CA SER A 119 -8.12 6.20 -14.86
C SER A 119 -9.56 6.65 -15.10
N TRP A 120 -9.85 7.90 -14.76
CA TRP A 120 -11.14 8.51 -15.06
C TRP A 120 -11.13 9.08 -16.47
N GLN A 121 -11.99 8.56 -17.34
CA GLN A 121 -12.09 9.02 -18.71
C GLN A 121 -12.77 10.39 -18.82
N ARG A 122 -12.22 11.28 -19.66
CA ARG A 122 -12.77 12.62 -19.82
C ARG A 122 -14.15 12.56 -20.46
N TYR A 123 -15.08 13.40 -20.01
CA TYR A 123 -16.40 13.53 -20.61
C TYR A 123 -16.31 13.81 -22.13
N GLY A 124 -17.22 13.20 -22.90
CA GLY A 124 -17.26 13.28 -24.36
C GLY A 124 -16.33 12.31 -25.09
N GLN A 125 -15.49 11.57 -24.37
CA GLN A 125 -14.71 10.45 -24.90
C GLN A 125 -15.44 9.12 -24.65
N GLY A 126 -15.53 8.28 -25.66
CA GLY A 126 -16.09 6.93 -25.56
C GLY A 126 -15.05 5.88 -25.12
N PRO A 127 -15.48 4.65 -24.81
CA PRO A 127 -14.59 3.58 -24.31
C PRO A 127 -13.37 3.29 -25.20
N GLU A 128 -13.49 3.50 -26.50
CA GLU A 128 -12.43 3.30 -27.48
C GLU A 128 -11.40 4.44 -27.50
N ASP A 129 -11.81 5.67 -27.18
CA ASP A 129 -10.96 6.87 -27.22
C ASP A 129 -9.83 6.78 -26.20
N VAL A 130 -8.61 7.07 -26.62
CA VAL A 130 -7.36 6.88 -25.85
C VAL A 130 -7.46 7.41 -24.41
N LEU A 131 -7.16 6.55 -23.43
CA LEU A 131 -7.07 6.95 -22.01
C LEU A 131 -5.93 7.96 -21.81
N PRO A 132 -6.03 8.86 -20.82
CA PRO A 132 -4.88 9.68 -20.40
C PRO A 132 -3.64 8.81 -20.20
N LEU A 133 -2.45 9.29 -20.54
CA LEU A 133 -1.16 8.61 -20.29
C LEU A 133 -0.97 7.22 -20.91
N LYS A 134 -1.98 6.63 -21.58
CA LYS A 134 -1.87 5.35 -22.29
C LYS A 134 -0.79 5.38 -23.37
N SER A 135 -0.56 6.54 -23.99
CA SER A 135 0.54 6.73 -24.96
C SER A 135 1.93 6.52 -24.35
N ASN A 136 2.06 6.71 -23.03
CA ASN A 136 3.32 6.55 -22.29
C ASN A 136 3.48 5.12 -21.73
N GLY A 137 2.46 4.28 -21.88
CA GLY A 137 2.40 2.92 -21.35
C GLY A 137 1.77 2.79 -19.96
N ASP A 138 1.35 3.89 -19.33
CA ASP A 138 0.96 3.89 -17.91
C ASP A 138 -0.42 3.28 -17.67
N TYR A 139 -1.38 3.56 -18.57
CA TYR A 139 -2.77 3.12 -18.40
C TYR A 139 -3.23 2.12 -19.46
N THR A 140 -3.96 1.12 -18.97
CA THR A 140 -4.51 -0.02 -19.70
C THR A 140 -6.04 -0.07 -19.59
N ARG A 141 -6.64 -0.87 -20.47
CA ARG A 141 -8.07 -1.25 -20.46
C ARG A 141 -8.29 -2.70 -20.10
N GLU A 142 -7.23 -3.39 -19.70
CA GLU A 142 -7.26 -4.82 -19.38
C GLU A 142 -8.06 -5.10 -18.11
N PHE A 143 -8.01 -4.20 -17.14
CA PHE A 143 -8.63 -4.39 -15.84
C PHE A 143 -9.85 -3.49 -15.68
N GLY A 144 -10.94 -4.09 -15.19
CA GLY A 144 -12.21 -3.52 -14.74
C GLY A 144 -12.66 -2.18 -15.36
N TYR A 145 -13.81 -2.24 -16.02
CA TYR A 145 -14.51 -1.09 -16.61
C TYR A 145 -15.77 -0.80 -15.80
N LEU A 146 -16.00 0.45 -15.44
CA LEU A 146 -17.26 0.90 -14.85
C LEU A 146 -17.76 2.14 -15.59
N ASN A 147 -18.97 2.04 -16.15
CA ASN A 147 -19.70 3.17 -16.70
C ASN A 147 -20.66 3.70 -15.62
N PHE A 148 -20.51 4.96 -15.22
CA PHE A 148 -21.38 5.54 -14.20
C PHE A 148 -22.83 5.67 -14.66
N ALA A 149 -23.09 5.78 -15.97
CA ALA A 149 -24.43 5.89 -16.53
C ALA A 149 -25.31 4.69 -16.12
N ASP A 150 -24.74 3.48 -16.09
CA ASP A 150 -25.43 2.22 -15.77
C ASP A 150 -25.98 2.17 -14.34
N TYR A 151 -25.47 3.00 -13.45
CA TYR A 151 -25.86 3.07 -12.04
C TYR A 151 -26.77 4.28 -11.75
N THR A 152 -27.24 4.99 -12.78
CA THR A 152 -28.14 6.13 -12.60
C THR A 152 -29.52 5.65 -12.14
N VAL A 153 -29.99 6.18 -11.01
CA VAL A 153 -31.35 5.96 -10.50
C VAL A 153 -32.30 7.08 -10.93
N ASN A 154 -33.60 6.82 -10.94
CA ASN A 154 -34.67 7.78 -11.29
C ASN A 154 -34.66 8.29 -12.75
N VAL A 155 -34.31 7.43 -13.71
CA VAL A 155 -34.43 7.77 -15.14
C VAL A 155 -35.91 7.76 -15.53
N THR A 156 -36.49 8.95 -15.73
CA THR A 156 -37.95 9.13 -15.92
C THR A 156 -38.48 8.77 -17.31
N ASP A 157 -37.61 8.59 -18.32
CA ASP A 157 -38.06 8.57 -19.73
C ASP A 157 -37.66 7.34 -20.56
N GLY A 158 -37.19 6.25 -19.95
CA GLY A 158 -36.93 4.98 -20.64
C GLY A 158 -35.87 5.01 -21.75
N SER A 159 -35.31 6.18 -22.06
CA SER A 159 -34.15 6.36 -22.93
C SER A 159 -32.87 6.01 -22.19
N SER A 160 -31.89 5.48 -22.92
CA SER A 160 -30.49 5.42 -22.46
C SER A 160 -30.08 6.79 -21.92
N TYR A 161 -29.83 6.87 -20.62
CA TYR A 161 -29.40 8.10 -19.95
C TYR A 161 -27.90 8.03 -19.77
N ASP A 162 -27.18 8.89 -20.46
CA ASP A 162 -25.75 9.10 -20.25
C ASP A 162 -25.54 10.26 -19.26
N ASN A 163 -24.53 10.13 -18.40
CA ASN A 163 -24.23 11.15 -17.40
C ASN A 163 -22.85 11.76 -17.62
N LEU A 164 -22.60 12.91 -16.98
CA LEU A 164 -21.34 13.64 -17.17
C LEU A 164 -20.13 12.98 -16.49
N LEU A 165 -20.35 11.93 -15.67
CA LEU A 165 -19.29 11.22 -14.95
C LEU A 165 -18.57 10.23 -15.86
N ASN A 166 -19.14 9.86 -17.01
CA ASN A 166 -18.50 8.97 -17.98
C ASN A 166 -18.07 7.63 -17.34
N ASN A 167 -16.88 7.11 -17.67
CA ASN A 167 -16.42 5.80 -17.23
C ASN A 167 -15.02 5.84 -16.58
N ILE A 168 -14.74 4.83 -15.75
CA ILE A 168 -13.46 4.63 -15.07
C ILE A 168 -12.89 3.25 -15.38
N TRP A 169 -11.56 3.17 -15.35
CA TRP A 169 -10.79 1.98 -15.67
C TRP A 169 -9.79 1.69 -14.56
N PHE A 170 -9.77 0.46 -14.05
CA PHE A 170 -8.75 0.05 -13.10
C PHE A 170 -7.38 0.02 -13.76
N GLN A 171 -6.35 0.42 -13.00
CA GLN A 171 -4.98 0.44 -13.49
C GLN A 171 -4.08 -0.43 -12.60
N PRO A 172 -3.11 -1.15 -13.19
CA PRO A 172 -2.05 -1.81 -12.44
C PRO A 172 -1.10 -0.77 -11.86
N GLU A 173 -0.38 -1.16 -10.82
CA GLU A 173 0.69 -0.31 -10.26
C GLU A 173 1.96 -0.39 -11.09
N GLU A 174 2.76 0.67 -11.00
CA GLU A 174 4.13 0.65 -11.47
C GLU A 174 5.02 -0.03 -10.41
N VAL A 175 5.77 -1.04 -10.85
CA VAL A 175 6.76 -1.73 -10.03
C VAL A 175 8.13 -1.60 -10.68
N PHE A 176 9.17 -1.58 -9.87
CA PHE A 176 10.54 -1.46 -10.35
C PHE A 176 11.29 -2.75 -10.00
N PRO A 177 12.01 -3.35 -10.96
CA PRO A 177 12.73 -4.58 -10.71
C PRO A 177 13.84 -4.35 -9.69
N ILE A 178 14.01 -5.32 -8.79
CA ILE A 178 15.12 -5.32 -7.82
C ILE A 178 16.45 -5.49 -8.57
N ASP A 179 16.45 -6.39 -9.55
CA ASP A 179 17.59 -6.70 -10.41
C ASP A 179 17.30 -6.16 -11.82
N GLY A 180 17.85 -4.99 -12.16
CA GLY A 180 17.59 -4.35 -13.45
C GLY A 180 18.09 -2.92 -13.51
N THR A 181 17.63 -2.18 -14.53
CA THR A 181 17.84 -0.74 -14.65
C THR A 181 16.80 -0.05 -13.76
N PRO A 182 17.18 0.69 -12.70
CA PRO A 182 16.22 1.28 -11.75
C PRO A 182 15.18 2.21 -12.39
N GLU A 183 15.49 2.76 -13.57
CA GLU A 183 14.62 3.65 -14.33
C GLU A 183 13.62 2.90 -15.24
N GLU A 184 13.78 1.59 -15.43
CA GLU A 184 12.87 0.76 -16.20
C GLU A 184 11.75 0.23 -15.29
N ARG A 185 10.56 0.79 -15.48
CA ARG A 185 9.34 0.38 -14.75
C ARG A 185 8.62 -0.75 -15.47
N GLU A 186 8.00 -1.61 -14.67
CA GLU A 186 7.07 -2.64 -15.08
C GLU A 186 5.68 -2.35 -14.49
N HIS A 187 4.65 -3.07 -14.97
CA HIS A 187 3.32 -2.97 -14.42
C HIS A 187 2.93 -4.28 -13.74
N ALA A 188 2.43 -4.20 -12.51
CA ALA A 188 1.92 -5.35 -11.79
C ALA A 188 0.58 -5.02 -11.13
N PHE A 189 -0.43 -5.85 -11.42
CA PHE A 189 -1.68 -5.81 -10.67
C PHE A 189 -1.59 -6.69 -9.43
N TRP A 190 -1.01 -7.88 -9.56
CA TRP A 190 -0.74 -8.81 -8.46
C TRP A 190 0.76 -8.88 -8.20
N VAL A 191 1.15 -8.51 -6.99
CA VAL A 191 2.53 -8.59 -6.50
C VAL A 191 2.62 -9.76 -5.53
N SER A 192 3.52 -10.71 -5.78
CA SER A 192 3.74 -11.85 -4.91
C SER A 192 4.42 -11.44 -3.60
N VAL A 193 4.00 -12.01 -2.48
CA VAL A 193 4.76 -11.95 -1.23
C VAL A 193 6.11 -12.67 -1.40
N ASP A 194 7.14 -12.22 -0.68
CA ASP A 194 8.45 -12.87 -0.64
C ASP A 194 8.29 -14.38 -0.31
N PRO A 195 8.76 -15.30 -1.18
CA PRO A 195 8.51 -16.73 -1.01
C PRO A 195 9.04 -17.30 0.31
N LEU A 196 10.16 -16.80 0.82
CA LEU A 196 10.72 -17.26 2.09
C LEU A 196 9.81 -16.86 3.24
N TYR A 197 9.33 -15.62 3.25
CA TYR A 197 8.41 -15.14 4.29
C TYR A 197 7.06 -15.81 4.21
N PHE A 198 6.58 -16.07 2.99
CA PHE A 198 5.34 -16.80 2.78
C PHE A 198 5.44 -18.22 3.36
N GLU A 199 6.52 -18.97 3.08
CA GLU A 199 6.74 -20.30 3.65
C GLU A 199 6.88 -20.30 5.18
N ILE A 200 7.58 -19.31 5.75
CA ILE A 200 7.64 -19.13 7.21
C ILE A 200 6.24 -18.89 7.79
N SER A 201 5.44 -18.05 7.14
CA SER A 201 4.11 -17.67 7.62
C SER A 201 3.12 -18.84 7.64
N LYS A 202 3.27 -19.83 6.74
CA LYS A 202 2.46 -21.06 6.75
C LYS A 202 2.61 -21.87 8.03
N GLN A 203 3.72 -21.75 8.75
CA GLN A 203 3.91 -22.42 10.04
C GLN A 203 2.97 -21.88 11.14
N LEU A 204 2.33 -20.73 10.90
CA LEU A 204 1.32 -20.17 11.79
C LEU A 204 -0.05 -20.84 11.62
N GLU A 205 -0.27 -21.60 10.53
CA GLU A 205 -1.49 -22.40 10.39
C GLU A 205 -1.55 -23.47 11.49
N GLY A 206 -2.65 -23.47 12.26
CA GLY A 206 -2.81 -24.32 13.44
C GLY A 206 -2.42 -23.67 14.76
N LEU A 207 -1.93 -22.42 14.76
CA LEU A 207 -1.82 -21.63 15.98
C LEU A 207 -3.21 -21.48 16.62
N VAL A 208 -3.32 -21.85 17.90
CA VAL A 208 -4.58 -21.73 18.65
C VAL A 208 -4.76 -20.27 19.07
N LEU A 209 -5.79 -19.63 18.52
CA LEU A 209 -6.17 -18.26 18.85
C LEU A 209 -7.27 -18.26 19.91
N GLU A 210 -7.16 -17.34 20.87
CA GLU A 210 -8.22 -17.14 21.86
C GLU A 210 -9.42 -16.44 21.22
N GLY A 211 -10.61 -17.03 21.37
CA GLY A 211 -11.86 -16.44 20.85
C GLY A 211 -12.51 -15.41 21.77
N CYS A 212 -11.99 -15.22 22.98
CA CYS A 212 -12.58 -14.38 24.02
C CYS A 212 -11.53 -13.45 24.63
N ILE A 213 -11.85 -12.17 24.74
CA ILE A 213 -11.03 -11.21 25.48
C ILE A 213 -11.37 -11.25 26.98
N ASN A 214 -12.64 -11.56 27.29
CA ASN A 214 -13.15 -11.74 28.65
C ASN A 214 -14.42 -12.61 28.62
N SER A 215 -15.00 -12.90 29.79
CA SER A 215 -16.18 -13.77 29.92
C SER A 215 -17.45 -13.28 29.20
N THR A 216 -17.52 -11.99 28.85
CA THR A 216 -18.68 -11.37 28.20
C THR A 216 -18.44 -10.99 26.74
N THR A 217 -17.18 -10.94 26.29
CA THR A 217 -16.77 -10.51 24.96
C THR A 217 -16.04 -11.67 24.26
N CYS A 218 -16.82 -12.47 23.56
CA CYS A 218 -16.37 -13.64 22.81
C CYS A 218 -16.88 -13.61 21.37
N LEU A 219 -16.09 -14.18 20.46
CA LEU A 219 -16.50 -14.48 19.10
C LEU A 219 -17.37 -15.75 19.08
N SER A 220 -18.25 -15.85 18.08
CA SER A 220 -19.14 -17.01 17.89
C SER A 220 -18.38 -18.26 17.46
N GLU A 221 -17.29 -18.07 16.72
CA GLU A 221 -16.40 -19.13 16.26
C GLU A 221 -14.99 -18.87 16.80
N THR A 222 -14.25 -19.95 17.05
CA THR A 222 -12.84 -19.84 17.43
C THR A 222 -12.04 -19.37 16.22
N PRO A 223 -11.31 -18.24 16.33
CA PRO A 223 -10.53 -17.74 15.21
C PRO A 223 -9.45 -18.70 14.77
N LYS A 224 -9.11 -18.64 13.48
CA LYS A 224 -8.01 -19.41 12.90
C LYS A 224 -7.06 -18.54 12.11
N VAL A 225 -5.82 -19.02 11.98
CA VAL A 225 -4.90 -18.53 10.95
C VAL A 225 -5.17 -19.31 9.66
N THR A 226 -5.29 -18.61 8.54
CA THR A 226 -5.54 -19.24 7.22
C THR A 226 -4.76 -18.54 6.13
N ILE A 227 -4.22 -19.32 5.19
CA ILE A 227 -3.68 -18.77 3.95
C ILE A 227 -4.83 -18.41 2.99
N VAL A 228 -4.69 -17.30 2.28
CA VAL A 228 -5.57 -16.88 1.19
C VAL A 228 -4.75 -16.56 -0.05
N GLN A 229 -5.36 -16.71 -1.22
CA GLN A 229 -4.64 -16.48 -2.48
C GLN A 229 -4.32 -14.99 -2.67
N ILE A 230 -5.29 -14.11 -2.42
CA ILE A 230 -5.18 -12.68 -2.73
C ILE A 230 -5.61 -11.81 -1.55
N GLY A 231 -4.90 -10.70 -1.38
CA GLY A 231 -5.25 -9.57 -0.53
C GLY A 231 -5.24 -8.29 -1.34
N THR A 232 -5.94 -7.27 -0.86
CA THR A 232 -5.87 -5.92 -1.44
C THR A 232 -5.54 -4.89 -0.37
N SER A 233 -4.74 -3.91 -0.75
CA SER A 233 -4.55 -2.68 0.01
C SER A 233 -5.10 -1.52 -0.80
N THR A 234 -5.75 -0.57 -0.15
CA THR A 234 -6.27 0.66 -0.78
C THR A 234 -6.67 1.65 0.31
N SER A 235 -6.82 2.92 -0.06
CA SER A 235 -7.37 3.97 0.80
C SER A 235 -8.91 3.89 0.94
N ILE A 236 -9.52 2.74 0.64
CA ILE A 236 -10.96 2.49 0.70
C ILE A 236 -11.21 1.38 1.73
N PHE A 237 -12.00 1.68 2.75
CA PHE A 237 -12.41 0.70 3.74
C PHE A 237 -13.72 0.03 3.32
N LEU A 238 -13.70 -1.30 3.16
CA LEU A 238 -14.90 -2.09 2.90
C LEU A 238 -15.46 -2.61 4.23
N SER A 239 -16.61 -2.05 4.64
CA SER A 239 -17.43 -2.59 5.73
C SER A 239 -18.85 -2.79 5.22
N ASN A 240 -19.06 -3.94 4.58
CA ASN A 240 -20.36 -4.30 4.05
C ASN A 240 -20.82 -5.62 4.68
N PHE A 241 -21.85 -5.54 5.53
CA PHE A 241 -22.45 -6.73 6.16
C PHE A 241 -23.30 -7.56 5.19
N ALA A 242 -23.75 -6.95 4.08
CA ALA A 242 -24.63 -7.60 3.11
C ALA A 242 -23.86 -8.38 2.01
N TYR A 243 -22.53 -8.35 2.05
CA TYR A 243 -21.66 -9.19 1.23
C TYR A 243 -21.12 -10.35 2.06
#